data_AF-A0A7S3LC87-F1
#
_entry.id   AF-A0A7S3LC87-F1
#
_cell.length_a   1.000
_cell.length_b   1.000
_cell.length_c   1.000
_cell.angle_alpha   90.00
_cell.angle_beta   90.00
_cell.angle_gamma   90.00
#
_symmetry.space_group_name_H-M   'P 1'
#
loop_
_entity.id
_entity.type
_entity.pdbx_description
1 polymer ?
#
loop_
_entity_poly.entity_id
_entity_poly.type
_entity_poly.pdbx_seq_one_letter_code
_entity_poly.pdbx_strand_id
1 'polypeptide(L)'
;DLFHENRPSRRTLFKTMEIIRRYCLGPNPVKIQITSDPAQNFRTGQVNYQDANFAIDLPIFSIHGNHDDPTRDGGDLLAALDLLSISNMVNYFGCQEQVDD
;
A
#
# COMPACT_ATOMS: atom_id res chain seq x y z
N ASP A 1 5.99 5.94 -9.36
CA ASP A 1 4.82 5.57 -10.17
C ASP A 1 4.70 4.06 -10.31
N LEU A 2 3.90 3.43 -9.45
CA LEU A 2 3.40 2.07 -9.65
C LEU A 2 2.32 2.04 -10.73
N PHE A 3 1.50 3.09 -10.80
CA PHE A 3 0.49 3.28 -11.85
C PHE A 3 0.83 4.52 -12.69
N HIS A 4 0.68 4.38 -14.01
CA HIS A 4 0.84 5.51 -14.95
C HIS A 4 -0.35 6.48 -14.92
N GLU A 5 -1.53 5.96 -14.58
CA GLU A 5 -2.78 6.71 -14.48
C GLU A 5 -3.18 6.79 -13.01
N ASN A 6 -3.54 7.99 -12.53
CA ASN A 6 -3.99 8.21 -11.16
C ASN A 6 -5.20 7.34 -10.78
N ARG A 7 -6.11 7.16 -11.76
CA ARG A 7 -7.25 6.25 -11.70
C ARG A 7 -7.01 5.08 -12.63
N PRO A 8 -6.23 4.06 -12.20
CA PRO A 8 -5.90 2.93 -13.07
C PRO A 8 -7.18 2.21 -13.50
N SER A 9 -7.17 1.69 -14.73
CA SER A 9 -8.29 0.90 -15.22
C SER A 9 -8.55 -0.31 -14.31
N ARG A 10 -9.80 -0.77 -14.24
CA ARG A 10 -10.16 -2.01 -13.52
C ARG A 10 -9.27 -3.19 -13.90
N ARG A 11 -8.92 -3.31 -15.19
CA ARG A 11 -8.03 -4.35 -15.71
C ARG A 11 -6.62 -4.23 -15.11
N THR A 12 -6.09 -3.01 -15.09
CA THR A 12 -4.75 -2.72 -14.53
C THR A 12 -4.73 -3.05 -13.04
N LEU A 13 -5.66 -2.50 -12.27
CA LEU A 13 -5.73 -2.73 -10.82
C LEU A 13 -5.91 -4.22 -10.51
N PHE A 14 -6.81 -4.90 -11.22
CA PHE A 14 -7.01 -6.36 -11.07
C PHE A 14 -5.72 -7.15 -11.33
N LYS A 15 -4.99 -6.83 -12.41
CA LYS A 15 -3.73 -7.53 -12.73
C LYS A 15 -2.63 -7.26 -11.71
N THR A 16 -2.53 -6.03 -11.21
CA THR A 16 -1.62 -5.70 -10.10
C THR A 16 -1.95 -6.55 -8.87
N MET A 17 -3.22 -6.58 -8.45
CA MET A 17 -3.66 -7.38 -7.30
C MET A 17 -3.45 -8.89 -7.51
N GLU A 18 -3.69 -9.40 -8.72
CA GLU A 18 -3.44 -10.81 -9.07
C GLU A 18 -1.96 -11.17 -8.92
N ILE A 19 -1.05 -10.33 -9.41
CA ILE A 19 0.40 -10.54 -9.33
C ILE A 19 0.84 -10.52 -7.87
N ILE A 20 0.47 -9.49 -7.10
CA ILE A 20 0.86 -9.38 -5.69
C ILE A 20 0.35 -10.59 -4.91
N ARG A 21 -0.92 -10.97 -5.10
CA ARG A 21 -1.48 -12.15 -4.44
C ARG A 21 -0.71 -13.44 -4.77
N ARG A 22 -0.26 -13.62 -6.02
CA ARG A 22 0.44 -14.83 -6.45
C ARG A 22 1.85 -14.95 -5.88
N TYR A 23 2.55 -13.82 -5.74
CA TYR A 23 4.00 -13.83 -5.45
C TYR A 23 4.37 -13.30 -4.06
N CYS A 24 3.45 -12.66 -3.34
CA CYS A 24 3.73 -12.01 -2.07
C CYS A 24 2.93 -12.57 -0.88
N LEU A 25 1.87 -13.34 -1.14
CA LEU A 25 1.09 -14.00 -0.10
C LEU A 25 1.46 -15.48 -0.02
N GLY A 26 1.62 -15.99 1.19
CA GLY A 26 1.98 -17.37 1.44
C GLY A 26 2.24 -17.62 2.94
N PRO A 27 2.67 -18.84 3.29
CA PRO A 27 2.86 -19.26 4.68
C PRO A 27 4.27 -19.02 5.25
N ASN A 28 5.21 -18.54 4.44
CA ASN A 28 6.59 -18.34 4.84
C ASN A 28 6.71 -17.12 5.78
N PRO A 29 7.44 -17.26 6.90
CA PRO A 29 7.58 -16.15 7.84
C PRO A 29 8.44 -15.02 7.26
N VAL A 30 7.96 -13.78 7.41
CA VAL A 30 8.72 -12.56 7.14
C VAL A 30 9.85 -12.43 8.16
N LYS A 31 11.09 -12.24 7.68
CA LYS A 31 12.31 -12.20 8.51
C LYS A 31 12.83 -10.77 8.77
N ILE A 32 11.96 -9.78 8.65
CA ILE A 32 12.27 -8.38 8.96
C ILE A 32 11.38 -7.89 10.09
N GLN A 33 11.86 -6.92 10.86
CA GLN A 33 11.12 -6.28 11.93
C GLN A 33 11.10 -4.78 11.70
N ILE A 34 9.90 -4.19 11.76
CA ILE A 34 9.73 -2.73 11.83
C ILE A 34 9.92 -2.30 13.28
N THR A 35 10.88 -1.40 13.51
CA THR A 35 11.20 -0.85 14.84
C THR A 35 10.63 0.55 15.07
N SER A 36 10.17 1.23 14.01
CA SER A 36 9.46 2.50 14.10
C SER A 36 7.98 2.29 14.44
N ASP A 37 7.29 3.35 14.88
CA ASP A 37 5.86 3.31 15.18
C ASP A 37 5.03 3.11 13.89
N PRO A 38 4.36 1.96 13.69
CA PRO A 38 3.58 1.71 12.48
C PRO A 38 2.38 2.65 12.33
N ALA A 39 1.83 3.15 13.44
CA ALA A 39 0.67 4.04 13.45
C ALA A 39 0.98 5.41 12.82
N GLN A 40 2.24 5.84 12.88
CA GLN A 40 2.70 7.11 12.28
C GLN A 40 3.15 6.95 10.84
N ASN A 41 3.60 5.75 10.45
CA ASN A 41 4.30 5.54 9.19
C ASN A 41 3.43 4.95 8.09
N PHE A 42 2.38 4.19 8.44
CA PHE A 42 1.55 3.48 7.46
C PHE A 42 0.11 3.96 7.48
N ARG A 43 -0.52 4.06 6.30
CA ARG A 43 -1.92 4.48 6.14
C ARG A 43 -2.92 3.64 6.95
N THR A 44 -2.68 2.34 7.08
CA THR A 44 -3.53 1.42 7.85
C THR A 44 -3.16 1.36 9.34
N GLY A 45 -2.11 2.05 9.76
CA GLY A 45 -1.60 2.09 11.12
C GLY A 45 -0.90 0.80 11.60
N GLN A 46 -0.70 -0.17 10.71
CA GLN A 46 -0.02 -1.44 11.00
C GLN A 46 0.73 -1.94 9.77
N VAL A 47 1.72 -2.82 9.99
CA VAL A 47 2.43 -3.48 8.89
C VAL A 47 1.66 -4.73 8.47
N ASN A 48 1.46 -4.92 7.17
CA ASN A 48 0.55 -5.93 6.63
C ASN A 48 0.88 -7.38 7.07
N TYR A 49 2.17 -7.70 7.27
CA TYR A 49 2.60 -9.04 7.69
C TYR A 49 2.39 -9.33 9.18
N GLN A 50 1.93 -8.34 9.96
CA GLN A 50 1.54 -8.52 11.36
C GLN A 50 0.02 -8.74 11.52
N ASP A 51 -0.77 -8.61 10.45
CA ASP A 51 -2.20 -8.91 10.47
C ASP A 51 -2.41 -10.43 10.53
N ALA A 52 -3.02 -10.91 11.61
CA ALA A 52 -3.25 -12.33 11.84
C ALA A 52 -4.19 -12.99 10.80
N ASN A 53 -4.93 -12.20 10.02
CA ASN A 53 -5.86 -12.71 9.01
C ASN A 53 -5.21 -12.85 7.62
N PHE A 54 -3.95 -12.41 7.45
CA PHE A 54 -3.27 -12.40 6.16
C PHE A 54 -1.90 -13.07 6.25
N ALA A 55 -1.69 -14.06 5.39
CA ALA A 55 -0.42 -14.75 5.28
C ALA A 55 0.46 -14.03 4.23
N ILE A 56 1.37 -13.18 4.69
CA ILE A 56 2.29 -12.39 3.84
C ILE A 56 3.68 -13.05 3.86
N ASP A 57 4.18 -13.41 2.69
CA ASP A 57 5.54 -13.94 2.48
C ASP A 57 6.56 -12.83 2.21
N LEU A 58 6.14 -11.86 1.38
CA LEU A 58 6.98 -10.78 0.89
C LEU A 58 6.26 -9.44 1.07
N PRO A 59 6.56 -8.67 2.12
CA PRO A 59 5.95 -7.38 2.32
C PRO A 59 6.46 -6.36 1.30
N ILE A 60 5.54 -5.69 0.61
CA ILE A 60 5.84 -4.59 -0.30
C ILE A 60 5.69 -3.28 0.47
N PHE A 61 6.69 -2.41 0.39
CA PHE A 61 6.65 -1.04 0.92
C PHE A 61 6.72 -0.08 -0.25
N SER A 62 5.80 0.87 -0.33
CA SER A 62 5.77 1.83 -1.45
C SER A 62 5.44 3.23 -0.97
N ILE A 63 6.03 4.22 -1.66
CA ILE A 63 5.55 5.59 -1.74
C ILE A 63 4.79 5.78 -3.05
N HIS A 64 3.99 6.84 -3.16
CA HIS A 64 3.46 7.29 -4.44
C HIS A 64 4.51 8.13 -5.18
N GLY A 65 4.36 8.23 -6.50
CA GLY A 65 5.01 9.26 -7.30
C GLY A 65 3.99 10.29 -7.79
N ASN A 66 4.27 10.92 -8.92
CA ASN A 66 3.49 12.04 -9.44
C ASN A 66 2.32 11.61 -10.34
N HIS A 67 2.28 10.34 -10.76
CA HIS A 67 1.18 9.79 -11.56
C HIS A 67 0.14 9.05 -10.71
N ASP A 68 0.53 8.54 -9.56
CA ASP A 68 -0.28 7.78 -8.60
C ASP A 68 -0.37 8.49 -7.25
N ASP A 69 -0.30 9.81 -7.27
CA ASP A 69 -0.47 10.69 -6.12
C ASP A 69 -1.90 10.69 -5.56
N PRO A 70 -2.09 11.01 -4.28
CA PRO A 70 -3.43 11.15 -3.74
C PRO A 70 -4.20 12.28 -4.44
N THR A 71 -5.40 11.98 -4.94
CA THR A 71 -6.33 12.99 -5.46
C THR A 71 -7.60 13.05 -4.61
N ARG A 72 -8.27 14.21 -4.60
CA ARG A 72 -9.53 14.35 -3.88
C ARG A 72 -10.64 13.62 -4.62
N ASP A 73 -11.29 12.68 -3.94
CA ASP A 73 -12.50 12.02 -4.40
C ASP A 73 -13.51 11.93 -3.25
N GLY A 74 -14.72 12.47 -3.46
CA GLY A 74 -15.76 12.47 -2.42
C GLY A 74 -15.41 13.21 -1.11
N GLY A 75 -14.33 13.97 -1.05
CA GLY A 75 -13.84 14.67 0.15
C GLY A 75 -12.58 14.05 0.76
N ASP A 76 -12.34 12.77 0.49
CA ASP A 76 -11.16 12.03 0.92
C ASP A 76 -10.00 12.25 -0.05
N LEU A 77 -8.76 12.20 0.48
CA LEU A 77 -7.54 12.30 -0.31
C LEU A 77 -6.94 10.90 -0.46
N LEU A 78 -7.21 10.25 -1.60
CA LEU A 78 -6.87 8.84 -1.85
C LEU A 78 -6.02 8.68 -3.10
N ALA A 79 -5.03 7.79 -3.02
CA ALA A 79 -4.26 7.26 -4.12
C ALA A 79 -4.70 5.83 -4.46
N ALA A 80 -4.32 5.35 -5.64
CA ALA A 80 -4.48 3.92 -5.96
C ALA A 80 -3.74 2.99 -4.97
N LEU A 81 -2.67 3.49 -4.34
CA LEU A 81 -1.95 2.78 -3.28
C LEU A 81 -2.77 2.58 -2.01
N ASP A 82 -3.72 3.46 -1.68
CA ASP A 82 -4.59 3.28 -0.51
C ASP A 82 -5.48 2.03 -0.68
N LEU A 83 -5.96 1.75 -1.90
CA LEU A 83 -6.71 0.53 -2.21
C LEU A 83 -5.87 -0.73 -2.05
N LEU A 84 -4.61 -0.69 -2.45
CA LEU A 84 -3.67 -1.80 -2.24
C LEU A 84 -3.31 -1.94 -0.75
N SER A 85 -3.28 -0.83 -0.01
CA SER A 85 -2.94 -0.83 1.40
C SER A 85 -4.06 -1.39 2.27
N ILE A 86 -5.29 -0.92 2.08
CA ILE A 86 -6.46 -1.43 2.84
C ILE A 86 -6.78 -2.90 2.52
N SER A 87 -6.27 -3.42 1.40
CA SER A 87 -6.36 -4.84 1.03
C SER A 87 -5.17 -5.69 1.50
N ASN A 88 -4.30 -5.15 2.36
CA ASN A 88 -3.08 -5.77 2.89
C ASN A 88 -2.06 -6.22 1.83
N MET A 89 -2.14 -5.66 0.63
CA MET A 89 -1.20 -5.97 -0.46
C MET A 89 0.07 -5.12 -0.43
N VAL A 90 -0.02 -3.88 0.07
CA VAL A 90 1.11 -2.92 0.13
C VAL A 90 1.11 -2.16 1.46
N ASN A 91 2.29 -1.97 2.05
CA ASN A 91 2.50 -1.01 3.13
C ASN A 91 2.75 0.37 2.52
N TYR A 92 1.71 1.19 2.43
CA TYR A 92 1.82 2.54 1.88
C TYR A 92 2.28 3.51 2.98
N PHE A 93 3.44 4.13 2.77
CA PHE A 93 4.10 5.03 3.72
C PHE A 93 4.55 6.34 3.07
N GLY A 94 5.05 7.27 3.88
CA GLY A 94 5.64 8.53 3.39
C GLY A 94 4.63 9.54 2.86
N CYS A 95 3.36 9.41 3.24
CA CYS A 95 2.31 10.37 2.87
C CYS A 95 2.49 11.67 3.64
N GLN A 96 2.58 12.79 2.92
CA GLN A 96 2.59 14.12 3.51
C GLN A 96 1.21 14.75 3.34
N GLU A 97 0.52 15.02 4.45
CA GLU A 97 -0.78 15.70 4.43
C GLU A 97 -0.63 17.23 4.53
N GLN A 98 0.51 17.68 5.04
CA GLN A 98 0.91 19.08 5.11
C GLN A 98 2.36 19.18 4.64
N VAL A 99 2.63 20.14 3.77
CA VAL A 99 3.99 20.59 3.51
C VAL A 99 4.25 21.68 4.54
N ASP A 100 5.22 21.48 5.43
CA ASP A 100 5.66 22.55 6.32
C ASP A 100 6.15 23.72 5.45
N ASP A 101 5.68 24.95 5.76
CA ASP A 101 6.14 26.19 5.11
C ASP A 101 7.64 26.47 5.34
#